data_AF-A0A817CNU2-F1
#
_entry.id   AF-A0A817CNU2-F1
#
_cell.length_a   1.000
_cell.length_b   1.000
_cell.length_c   1.000
_cell.angle_alpha   90.00
_cell.angle_beta   90.00
_cell.angle_gamma   90.00
#
_symmetry.space_group_name_H-M   'P 1'
#
loop_
_entity.id
_entity.type
_entity.pdbx_description
1 polymer ?
#
loop_
_entity_poly.entity_id
_entity_poly.type
_entity_poly.pdbx_seq_one_letter_code
_entity_poly.pdbx_strand_id
1 'polypeptide(L)'
;MSLSKQSIQSYYMEFLRCAKCSHDLQYENPLYYPITLPICGHTMCKQCINIIRNETKCPQDQISFKINHTPIDQLPINYPLLMIFYDSSKANIFILIIKH
;
A
#
# COMPACT_ATOMS: atom_id res chain seq x y z
N MET A 1 13.69 -26.45 -4.94
CA MET A 1 12.37 -26.02 -4.47
C MET A 1 11.74 -25.17 -5.56
N SER A 2 10.89 -25.77 -6.41
CA SER A 2 10.16 -25.07 -7.46
C SER A 2 8.95 -24.38 -6.84
N LEU A 3 9.04 -23.07 -6.62
CA LEU A 3 7.88 -22.26 -6.27
C LEU A 3 6.94 -22.25 -7.48
N SER A 4 5.72 -22.75 -7.31
CA SER A 4 4.72 -22.78 -8.38
C SER A 4 4.32 -21.35 -8.74
N LYS A 5 3.95 -21.10 -10.01
CA LYS A 5 3.48 -19.76 -10.46
C LYS A 5 2.35 -19.19 -9.58
N GLN A 6 1.55 -20.05 -8.93
CA GLN A 6 0.53 -19.68 -7.95
C GLN A 6 1.09 -19.07 -6.66
N SER A 7 2.22 -19.59 -6.13
CA SER A 7 2.88 -19.02 -4.95
C SER A 7 3.52 -17.65 -5.19
N ILE A 8 3.92 -17.36 -6.43
CA ILE A 8 4.48 -16.06 -6.80
C ILE A 8 3.36 -15.01 -6.90
N GLN A 9 2.19 -15.40 -7.43
CA GLN A 9 1.04 -14.51 -7.55
C GLN A 9 0.45 -14.14 -6.17
N SER A 10 0.44 -15.05 -5.19
CA SER A 10 -0.01 -14.72 -3.82
C SER A 10 0.95 -13.77 -3.11
N TYR A 11 2.27 -13.99 -3.25
CA TYR A 11 3.30 -13.11 -2.67
C TYR A 11 3.25 -11.70 -3.29
N TYR A 12 2.94 -11.61 -4.58
CA TYR A 12 2.84 -10.32 -5.28
C TYR A 12 1.68 -9.46 -4.78
N MET A 13 0.62 -10.05 -4.23
CA MET A 13 -0.52 -9.28 -3.72
C MET A 13 -0.29 -8.71 -2.31
N GLU A 14 0.71 -9.20 -1.57
CA GLU A 14 0.92 -8.78 -0.17
C GLU A 14 1.47 -7.36 -0.05
N PHE A 15 2.33 -6.92 -0.99
CA PHE A 15 2.83 -5.54 -1.00
C PHE A 15 1.82 -4.52 -1.52
N LEU A 16 0.70 -5.00 -2.06
CA LEU A 16 -0.45 -4.18 -2.47
C LEU A 16 -1.41 -3.92 -1.30
N ARG A 17 -1.10 -4.42 -0.11
CA ARG A 17 -1.94 -4.27 1.07
C ARG A 17 -1.30 -3.37 2.11
N CYS A 18 -2.15 -2.65 2.83
CA CYS A 18 -1.72 -1.86 3.96
C CYS A 18 -1.12 -2.77 5.04
N ALA A 19 0.10 -2.46 5.46
CA ALA A 19 0.83 -3.20 6.48
C ALA A 19 0.05 -3.30 7.82
N LYS A 20 -0.75 -2.28 8.17
CA LYS A 20 -1.53 -2.22 9.42
C LYS A 20 -2.91 -2.90 9.35
N CYS A 21 -3.70 -2.69 8.29
CA CYS A 21 -5.09 -3.15 8.22
C CYS A 21 -5.36 -4.22 7.17
N SER A 22 -4.36 -4.61 6.38
CA SER A 22 -4.44 -5.60 5.31
C SER A 22 -5.45 -5.30 4.20
N HIS A 23 -6.10 -4.14 4.21
CA HIS A 23 -6.89 -3.67 3.07
C HIS A 23 -6.00 -3.37 1.88
N ASP A 24 -6.53 -3.63 0.69
CA ASP A 24 -5.89 -3.22 -0.56
C ASP A 24 -5.75 -1.69 -0.59
N LEU A 25 -4.59 -1.22 -1.02
CA LEU A 25 -4.34 0.19 -1.30
C LEU A 25 -5.12 0.57 -2.57
N GLN A 26 -5.52 1.83 -2.72
CA GLN A 26 -6.47 2.23 -3.78
C GLN A 26 -6.11 3.56 -4.41
N TYR A 27 -6.36 3.68 -5.71
CA TYR A 27 -6.20 4.93 -6.46
C TYR A 27 -7.41 5.85 -6.31
N GLU A 28 -8.60 5.28 -6.13
CA GLU A 28 -9.87 6.01 -6.20
C GLU A 28 -10.21 6.73 -4.89
N ASN A 29 -9.61 6.30 -3.77
CA ASN A 29 -9.88 6.85 -2.45
C ASN A 29 -8.60 7.36 -1.75
N PRO A 30 -8.44 8.68 -1.56
CA PRO A 30 -7.28 9.28 -0.87
C PRO A 30 -7.01 8.77 0.54
N LEU A 31 -8.00 8.21 1.23
CA LEU A 31 -7.81 7.59 2.56
C LEU A 31 -6.97 6.31 2.48
N TYR A 32 -7.00 5.63 1.34
CA TYR A 32 -6.28 4.39 1.05
C TYR A 32 -4.97 4.61 0.29
N TYR A 33 -4.57 5.87 0.09
CA TYR A 33 -3.31 6.18 -0.59
C TYR A 33 -2.11 5.62 0.19
N PRO A 34 -1.15 5.00 -0.51
CA PRO A 34 0.01 4.39 0.11
C PRO A 34 1.01 5.43 0.56
N ILE A 35 1.45 5.31 1.81
CA ILE A 35 2.57 6.05 2.39
C ILE A 35 3.61 5.01 2.82
N THR A 36 4.82 5.15 2.31
CA THR A 36 5.94 4.27 2.66
C THR A 36 6.73 4.87 3.82
N LEU A 37 6.92 4.09 4.89
CA LEU A 37 7.71 4.52 6.03
C LEU A 37 9.20 4.58 5.62
N PRO A 38 9.89 5.71 5.86
CA PRO A 38 11.20 5.98 5.26
C PRO A 38 12.33 5.07 5.76
N ILE A 39 12.17 4.47 6.95
CA ILE A 39 13.23 3.64 7.56
C ILE A 39 13.03 2.15 7.24
N CYS A 40 11.81 1.63 7.37
CA CYS A 40 11.53 0.20 7.18
C CYS A 40 10.98 -0.17 5.80
N GLY A 41 10.56 0.80 4.98
CA GLY A 41 10.03 0.54 3.65
C GLY A 41 8.62 -0.07 3.61
N HIS A 42 8.02 -0.38 4.76
CA HIS A 42 6.64 -0.86 4.84
C HIS A 42 5.65 0.23 4.42
N THR A 43 4.62 -0.18 3.69
CA THR A 43 3.62 0.74 3.14
C THR A 43 2.28 0.61 3.87
N MET A 44 1.68 1.74 4.23
CA MET A 44 0.37 1.80 4.88
C MET A 44 -0.54 2.80 4.19
N CYS A 45 -1.85 2.61 4.33
CA CYS A 45 -2.78 3.63 3.88
C CYS A 45 -2.70 4.89 4.75
N LYS A 46 -3.00 6.04 4.14
CA LYS A 46 -3.07 7.35 4.80
C LYS A 46 -3.92 7.32 6.08
N GLN A 47 -5.07 6.64 6.05
CA GLN A 47 -5.92 6.48 7.22
C GLN A 47 -5.21 5.75 8.38
N CYS A 48 -4.50 4.66 8.10
CA CYS A 48 -3.76 3.93 9.14
C CYS A 48 -2.57 4.74 9.66
N ILE A 49 -1.88 5.48 8.81
CA ILE A 49 -0.81 6.39 9.25
C ILE A 49 -1.36 7.45 10.22
N ASN A 50 -2.56 7.98 9.97
CA ASN A 50 -3.18 8.94 10.87
C ASN A 50 -3.48 8.35 12.26
N ILE A 51 -3.83 7.05 12.32
CA ILE A 51 -4.06 6.33 13.59
C ILE A 51 -2.74 6.11 14.34
N ILE A 52 -1.69 5.66 13.66
CA ILE A 52 -0.41 5.30 14.29
C ILE A 52 0.56 6.48 14.41
N ARG A 53 0.12 7.71 14.15
CA ARG A 53 0.98 8.90 14.07
C ARG A 53 1.78 9.17 15.35
N ASN A 54 1.27 8.73 16.49
CA ASN A 54 1.92 8.85 17.79
C ASN A 54 2.73 7.59 18.18
N GLU A 55 2.65 6.52 17.40
CA GLU A 55 3.49 5.34 17.59
C GLU A 55 4.92 5.65 17.13
N THR A 56 5.88 5.02 17.80
CA THR A 56 7.32 5.20 17.51
C THR A 56 7.94 4.02 16.78
N LYS A 57 7.15 2.97 16.51
CA LYS A 57 7.61 1.70 15.94
C LYS A 57 6.65 1.20 14.89
N CYS A 58 7.20 0.64 13.81
CA CYS A 58 6.42 0.01 12.76
C CYS A 58 5.64 -1.20 13.29
N PRO A 59 4.33 -1.33 13.01
CA PRO A 59 3.53 -2.49 13.37
C PRO A 59 4.04 -3.82 12.80
N GLN A 60 4.77 -3.80 11.67
CA GLN A 60 5.25 -5.02 11.01
C GLN A 60 6.51 -5.59 11.66
N ASP A 61 7.53 -4.76 11.79
CA ASP A 61 8.91 -5.17 12.11
C ASP A 61 9.47 -4.45 13.34
N GLN A 62 8.67 -3.60 13.98
CA GLN A 62 9.01 -2.83 15.17
C GLN A 62 10.20 -1.87 14.99
N ILE A 63 10.64 -1.63 13.75
CA ILE A 63 11.67 -0.64 13.43
C ILE A 63 11.16 0.74 13.85
N SER A 64 12.02 1.47 14.55
CA SER A 64 11.66 2.78 15.07
C SER A 64 11.54 3.81 13.96
N PHE A 65 10.48 4.63 14.00
CA PHE A 65 10.26 5.74 13.07
C PHE A 65 9.70 6.97 13.81
N LYS A 66 9.75 8.13 13.16
CA LYS A 66 9.14 9.37 13.66
C LYS A 66 8.42 10.09 12.52
N ILE A 67 7.10 10.28 12.67
CA ILE A 67 6.24 11.04 11.73
C ILE A 67 5.28 12.00 12.44
N ASN A 68 5.31 12.04 13.77
CA ASN A 68 4.42 12.84 14.62
C ASN A 68 4.45 14.34 14.29
N HIS A 69 5.60 14.87 13.89
CA HIS A 69 5.78 16.30 13.60
C HIS A 69 5.36 16.73 12.18
N THR A 70 5.15 15.78 11.26
CA THR A 70 4.79 16.09 9.86
C THR A 70 3.27 15.96 9.68
N PRO A 71 2.57 16.99 9.18
CA PRO A 71 1.16 16.88 8.79
C PRO A 71 0.94 15.69 7.84
N ILE A 72 -0.17 14.96 8.03
CA ILE A 72 -0.47 13.76 7.25
C ILE A 72 -0.49 14.03 5.74
N ASP A 73 -0.98 15.20 5.33
CA ASP A 73 -1.10 15.62 3.94
C ASP A 73 0.25 15.99 3.29
N GLN A 74 1.30 16.14 4.11
CA GLN A 74 2.67 16.43 3.66
C GLN A 74 3.55 15.18 3.62
N LEU A 75 3.03 14.02 4.07
CA LEU A 75 3.77 12.77 3.95
C LEU A 75 3.83 12.32 2.49
N PRO A 76 4.98 11.79 2.03
CA PRO A 76 5.16 11.39 0.65
C PRO A 76 4.27 10.18 0.32
N ILE A 77 3.34 10.38 -0.61
CA ILE A 77 2.56 9.30 -1.20
C ILE A 77 3.45 8.51 -2.16
N ASN A 78 3.37 7.18 -2.10
CA ASN A 78 4.02 6.29 -3.05
C ASN A 78 3.23 6.23 -4.36
N TYR A 79 3.34 7.28 -5.18
CA TYR A 79 2.68 7.39 -6.48
C TYR A 79 2.99 6.22 -7.44
N PRO A 80 4.23 5.70 -7.53
CA PRO A 80 4.50 4.52 -8.35
C PRO A 80 3.62 3.33 -7.96
N LEU A 81 3.50 3.03 -6.66
CA LEU A 81 2.64 1.95 -6.18
C LEU A 81 1.16 2.23 -6.43
N LEU A 82 0.74 3.50 -6.25
CA LEU A 82 -0.62 3.95 -6.53
C LEU A 82 -1.01 3.76 -8.01
N MET A 83 -0.10 4.01 -8.94
CA MET A 83 -0.32 3.83 -10.38
C MET A 83 -0.47 2.36 -10.78
N ILE A 84 0.17 1.42 -10.08
CA ILE A 84 -0.02 -0.03 -10.33
C ILE A 84 -1.48 -0.42 -10.11
N PHE A 85 -2.17 0.16 -9.11
CA PHE A 85 -3.60 -0.07 -8.89
C PHE A 85 -4.47 0.54 -9.99
N TYR A 86 -4.14 1.74 -10.44
CA TYR A 86 -4.84 2.41 -11.52
C TYR A 86 -4.77 1.62 -12.83
N ASP A 87 -3.57 1.15 -13.20
CA ASP A 87 -3.39 0.39 -14.43
C ASP A 87 -4.05 -0.99 -14.33
N SER A 88 -4.03 -1.61 -13.15
CA SER A 88 -4.73 -2.87 -12.90
C SER A 88 -6.26 -2.72 -12.95
N SER A 89 -6.82 -1.63 -12.42
CA SER A 89 -8.27 -1.36 -12.49
C SER A 89 -8.71 -1.08 -13.92
N LYS A 90 -7.90 -0.40 -14.72
CA LYS A 90 -8.14 -0.22 -16.16
C LYS A 90 -7.98 -1.50 -16.98
N ALA A 91 -6.98 -2.33 -16.68
CA ALA A 91 -6.84 -3.63 -17.35
C ALA A 91 -8.08 -4.52 -17.13
N ASN A 92 -8.66 -4.49 -15.92
CA ASN A 92 -9.92 -5.19 -15.64
C ASN A 92 -11.12 -4.61 -16.42
N ILE A 93 -11.18 -3.29 -16.62
CA ILE A 93 -12.20 -2.65 -17.48
C ILE A 93 -12.02 -3.08 -18.95
N PHE A 94 -10.79 -3.13 -19.45
CA PHE A 94 -10.53 -3.59 -20.82
C PHE A 94 -10.93 -5.07 -21.03
N ILE A 95 -10.69 -5.94 -20.04
CA ILE A 95 -11.13 -7.36 -20.12
C ILE A 95 -12.67 -7.46 -20.14
N LEU A 96 -13.39 -6.59 -19.43
CA LEU A 96 -14.85 -6.57 -19.44
C LEU A 96 -15.43 -6.05 -20.76
N ILE A 97 -14.75 -5.12 -21.44
CA ILE A 97 -15.20 -4.55 -22.72
C ILE A 97 -14.95 -5.51 -23.90
N ILE A 98 -13.89 -6.33 -23.86
CA ILE A 98 -13.55 -7.27 -24.95
C ILE A 98 -14.36 -8.58 -24.88
N LYS A 99 -15.17 -8.79 -23.83
CA LYS A 99 -16.05 -9.97 -23.67
C LYS A 99 -17.46 -9.81 -24.27
N HIS A 100 -17.73 -8.70 -24.97
CA HIS A 100 -18.96 -8.48 -25.76
C HIS A 100 -18.60 -8.23 -27.22
#